data_AF-A0A1F8LZ73-F1
#
_entry.id   AF-A0A1F8LZ73-F1
#
_cell.length_a   1.000
_cell.length_b   1.000
_cell.length_c   1.000
_cell.angle_alpha   90.00
_cell.angle_beta   90.00
_cell.angle_gamma   90.00
#
_symmetry.space_group_name_H-M   'P 1'
#
loop_
_entity.id
_entity.type
_entity.pdbx_description
1 polymer ?
#
loop_
_entity_poly.entity_id
_entity_poly.type
_entity_poly.pdbx_seq_one_letter_code
_entity_poly.pdbx_strand_id
1 'polypeptide(L)' 'MDLYVLTQYGRKAIPVFRKAGNEIEANMLEYLGLTEGATVEQLAEAMQMDEKTAYDKLRSFSAKRLVWLKTTKLVRF' A
#
# COMPACT_ATOMS: atom_id res chain seq x y z
N MET A 1 9.56 -3.89 -11.70
CA MET A 1 8.79 -2.82 -11.04
C MET A 1 8.35 -3.37 -9.70
N ASP A 2 8.36 -2.56 -8.65
CA ASP A 2 7.99 -3.02 -7.30
C ASP A 2 6.51 -2.75 -7.06
N LEU A 3 5.72 -3.82 -6.91
CA LEU A 3 4.28 -3.76 -6.72
C LEU A 3 3.95 -4.12 -5.27
N TYR A 4 3.23 -3.25 -4.56
CA TYR A 4 2.74 -3.54 -3.22
C TYR A 4 1.33 -4.09 -3.31
N VAL A 5 1.09 -5.25 -2.70
CA VAL A 5 -0.22 -5.94 -2.72
C VAL A 5 -0.76 -6.07 -1.32
N LEU A 6 -2.04 -5.77 -1.12
CA LEU A 6 -2.70 -5.88 0.18
C LEU A 6 -2.82 -7.34 0.62
N THR A 7 -2.46 -7.66 1.87
CA THR A 7 -2.67 -9.00 2.44
C THR A 7 -4.05 -9.13 3.07
N GLN A 8 -4.50 -10.36 3.32
CA GLN A 8 -5.73 -10.59 4.08
C GLN A 8 -5.68 -9.95 5.48
N TYR A 9 -4.49 -9.89 6.10
CA TYR A 9 -4.28 -9.22 7.38
C TYR A 9 -4.37 -7.69 7.23
N GLY A 10 -3.77 -7.13 6.18
CA GLY A 10 -3.91 -5.72 5.83
C GLY A 10 -5.37 -5.29 5.67
N ARG A 11 -6.17 -6.11 4.97
CA ARG A 11 -7.62 -5.85 4.80
C ARG A 11 -8.39 -5.82 6.12
N LYS A 12 -8.04 -6.69 7.08
CA LYS A 12 -8.65 -6.69 8.42
C LYS A 12 -8.19 -5.50 9.28
N ALA A 13 -7.03 -4.91 8.99
CA ALA A 13 -6.50 -3.77 9.73
C ALA A 13 -7.15 -2.44 9.35
N ILE A 14 -7.73 -2.31 8.15
CA ILE A 14 -8.43 -1.10 7.67
C ILE A 14 -9.39 -0.50 8.72
N PRO A 15 -10.39 -1.25 9.24
CA PRO A 15 -11.31 -0.69 10.23
C PRO A 15 -10.62 -0.32 11.56
N VAL A 16 -9.48 -0.95 11.88
CA VAL A 16 -8.68 -0.60 13.08
C VAL A 16 -7.99 0.74 12.89
N PHE A 17 -7.41 1.00 11.72
CA PHE A 17 -6.80 2.30 11.40
C PHE A 17 -7.82 3.43 11.40
N ARG A 18 -9.02 3.22 10.82
CA ARG A 18 -10.12 4.21 10.87
C ARG A 18 -10.54 4.53 12.31
N LYS A 19 -10.75 3.50 13.14
CA LYS A 19 -11.10 3.70 14.56
C LYS A 19 -10.02 4.43 15.36
N ALA A 20 -8.76 4.31 14.96
CA ALA A 20 -7.63 5.00 15.58
C ALA A 20 -7.42 6.42 15.05
N GLY A 21 -8.24 6.90 14.10
CA GLY A 21 -8.07 8.22 13.47
C GLY A 21 -6.98 8.29 12.40
N ASN A 22 -6.40 7.15 12.01
CA ASN A 22 -5.36 7.07 10.98
C ASN A 22 -5.99 6.92 9.59
N GLU A 23 -6.72 7.96 9.16
CA GLU A 23 -7.50 7.94 7.91
C GLU A 23 -6.60 7.78 6.68
N ILE A 24 -5.40 8.38 6.67
CA ILE A 24 -4.47 8.28 5.54
C ILE A 24 -4.05 6.82 5.35
N GLU A 25 -3.63 6.15 6.42
CA GLU A 25 -3.22 4.75 6.39
C GLU A 25 -4.36 3.82 5.98
N ALA A 26 -5.57 4.06 6.49
CA ALA A 26 -6.75 3.29 6.11
C ALA A 26 -7.05 3.43 4.62
N ASN A 27 -7.04 4.66 4.10
CA ASN A 27 -7.31 4.95 2.69
C ASN A 27 -6.24 4.35 1.77
N MET A 28 -4.97 4.37 2.16
CA MET A 28 -3.90 3.69 1.40
C MET A 28 -4.12 2.18 1.33
N LEU A 29 -4.47 1.55 2.44
CA LEU A 29 -4.74 0.11 2.48
C LEU A 29 -6.00 -0.25 1.67
N GLU A 30 -7.05 0.59 1.71
CA GLU A 30 -8.24 0.42 0.87
C GLU A 30 -7.91 0.54 -0.62
N TYR A 31 -7.15 1.56 -1.01
CA TYR A 31 -6.72 1.75 -2.39
C TYR A 31 -5.99 0.51 -2.93
N LEU A 32 -5.00 0.00 -2.18
CA LEU A 32 -4.31 -1.24 -2.53
C LEU A 32 -5.24 -2.46 -2.62
N GLY A 33 -6.31 -2.47 -1.84
CA GLY A 33 -7.32 -3.52 -1.86
C GLY A 33 -8.28 -3.44 -3.05
N LEU A 34 -8.50 -2.24 -3.60
CA LEU A 34 -9.35 -1.99 -4.77
C LEU A 34 -8.60 -2.20 -6.08
N THR A 35 -7.32 -1.82 -6.16
CA THR A 35 -6.50 -1.95 -7.38
C THR A 35 -5.79 -3.30 -7.50
N GLU A 36 -6.02 -4.22 -6.55
CA GLU A 36 -5.27 -5.49 -6.42
C GLU A 36 -3.75 -5.32 -6.29
N GLY A 37 -3.33 -4.12 -5.88
CA GLY A 37 -1.95 -3.70 -5.69
C GLY A 37 -1.63 -2.40 -6.43
N ALA A 38 -0.58 -1.70 -5.99
CA ALA A 38 -0.15 -0.46 -6.61
C ALA A 38 1.37 -0.27 -6.47
N THR A 39 1.95 0.51 -7.37
CA THR A 39 3.33 1.00 -7.24
C THR A 39 3.36 2.22 -6.31
N VAL A 40 4.56 2.60 -5.86
CA VAL A 40 4.77 3.80 -5.04
C VAL A 40 4.25 5.05 -5.75
N GLU A 41 4.53 5.16 -7.06
CA GLU A 41 4.14 6.30 -7.90
C GLU A 41 2.62 6.41 -8.00
N GLN A 42 1.94 5.29 -8.33
CA GLN A 42 0.47 5.26 -8.45
C GLN A 42 -0.22 5.62 -7.13
N LEU A 43 0.33 5.15 -6.02
CA LEU A 43 -0.19 5.43 -4.69
C LEU A 43 0.05 6.90 -4.29
N ALA A 44 1.23 7.43 -4.59
CA ALA A 44 1.59 8.83 -4.35
C ALA A 44 0.67 9.79 -5.13
N GLU A 45 0.43 9.49 -6.40
CA GLU A 45 -0.48 10.23 -7.27
C GLU A 45 -1.93 10.17 -6.77
N ALA A 46 -2.44 8.97 -6.48
CA ALA A 46 -3.81 8.79 -6.01
C ALA A 46 -4.10 9.49 -4.68
N MET A 47 -3.10 9.59 -3.81
CA MET A 47 -3.22 10.19 -2.49
C MET A 47 -2.72 11.64 -2.43
N GLN A 48 -2.28 12.21 -3.56
CA GLN A 48 -1.67 13.55 -3.65
C GLN A 48 -0.58 13.77 -2.60
N MET A 49 0.32 12.80 -2.43
CA MET A 49 1.42 12.85 -1.47
C MET A 49 2.76 12.64 -2.15
N ASP A 50 3.85 13.04 -1.49
CA ASP A 50 5.19 12.81 -2.00
C ASP A 50 5.53 11.31 -2.09
N GLU A 51 6.22 10.91 -3.15
CA GLU A 51 6.64 9.52 -3.37
C GLU A 51 7.46 8.97 -2.20
N LYS A 52 8.31 9.80 -1.57
CA LYS A 52 9.09 9.41 -0.40
C LYS A 52 8.18 9.03 0.77
N THR A 53 7.14 9.83 1.03
CA THR A 53 6.18 9.57 2.10
C THR A 53 5.36 8.31 1.81
N ALA A 54 4.93 8.13 0.56
CA ALA A 54 4.25 6.91 0.11
C ALA A 54 5.14 5.67 0.30
N TYR A 55 6.41 5.75 -0.10
CA TYR A 55 7.39 4.68 0.07
C TYR A 55 7.62 4.33 1.54
N ASP A 56 7.85 5.32 2.40
CA ASP A 56 8.11 5.08 3.82
C ASP A 56 6.92 4.43 4.53
N LYS A 57 5.69 4.84 4.19
CA LYS A 57 4.46 4.22 4.71
C LYS A 57 4.27 2.80 4.18
N LEU A 58 4.45 2.55 2.88
CA LEU A 58 4.39 1.21 2.30
C LEU A 58 5.43 0.26 2.91
N ARG A 59 6.64 0.76 3.14
CA ARG A 59 7.71 0.02 3.84
C ARG A 59 7.30 -0.32 5.27
N SER A 60 6.69 0.61 6.00
CA SER A 60 6.15 0.37 7.34
C SER A 60 5.02 -0.67 7.33
N PHE A 61 4.12 -0.61 6.36
CA PHE A 61 3.07 -1.62 6.19
C PHE A 61 3.62 -3.00 5.88
N SER A 62 4.66 -3.08 5.05
CA SER A 62 5.35 -4.33 4.74
C SER A 62 6.00 -4.93 5.98
N ALA A 63 6.67 -4.11 6.79
CA ALA A 63 7.24 -4.54 8.08
C ALA A 63 6.17 -5.09 9.04
N LYS A 64 4.95 -4.53 8.99
CA LYS A 64 3.78 -4.99 9.76
C LYS A 64 2.99 -6.13 9.11
N ARG A 65 3.47 -6.69 7.99
CA ARG A 65 2.80 -7.75 7.21
C ARG A 65 1.41 -7.38 6.67
N LEU A 66 1.13 -6.08 6.55
CA LEU A 66 -0.14 -5.56 6.03
C LEU A 66 -0.16 -5.58 4.49
N VAL A 67 1.01 -5.43 3.88
CA VAL A 67 1.21 -5.49 2.43
C VAL A 67 2.38 -6.40 2.11
N TRP A 68 2.40 -6.96 0.91
CA TRP A 68 3.52 -7.70 0.36
C TRP A 68 4.15 -6.94 -0.81
N LEU A 69 5.47 -6.87 -0.81
CA LEU A 69 6.23 -6.41 -1.96
C LEU A 69 6.40 -7.56 -2.95
N LYS A 70 5.81 -7.41 -4.14
CA LYS A 70 5.99 -8.31 -5.27
C LYS A 70 6.87 -7.62 -6.29
N THR A 71 8.14 -8.02 -6.35
CA THR A 71 9.04 -7.57 -7.40
C THR A 71 8.66 -8.28 -8.70
N THR A 72 7.99 -7.56 -9.60
CA THR A 72 7.76 -8.07 -10.95
C THR A 72 9.05 -7.85 -11.74
N LYS A 73 9.73 -8.96 -12.10
CA LYS A 73 10.78 -8.92 -13.12
C LYS A 73 10.08 -8.62 -14.45
N LEU A 74 10.46 -7.54 -15.10
CA LEU A 74 10.14 -7.31 -16.51
C LEU A 74 10.83 -8.42 -17.32
N VAL A 75 10.12 -9.52 -17.57
CA VAL A 75 10.55 -10.48 -18.57
C VAL A 75 10.30 -9.79 -19.91
N ARG A 76 11.37 -9.39 -20.61
CA ARG A 76 11.28 -8.99 -22.02
C ARG A 76 10.84 -10.24 -22.78
N PHE A 77 9.62 -10.22 -23.31
CA PHE A 77 9.18 -11.14 -24.35
C PHE A 77 9.81 -10.74 -25.68
#